data_AF-A0A7Y5PZY7-F1
#
_entry.id   AF-A0A7Y5PZY7-F1
#
_cell.length_a   1.000
_cell.length_b   1.000
_cell.length_c   1.000
_cell.angle_alpha   90.00
_cell.angle_beta   90.00
_cell.angle_gamma   90.00
#
_symmetry.space_group_name_H-M   'P 1'
#
loop_
_entity.id
_entity.type
_entity.pdbx_description
1 polymer ?
#
loop_
_entity_poly.entity_id
_entity_poly.type
_entity_poly.pdbx_seq_one_letter_code
_entity_poly.pdbx_strand_id
1 'polypeptide(L)'
;MNAPLASALRTGWILLATSLPLGLTLEALHAFKVRGFLESPVRREMWRLAHAHGTLLALLLLAFVAVAERHLKEERHAAISRELRIGAIAMPLGFFLGGILNGEGDPSLFVVLVPVGALFLVVALVRATLATR
;
A
#
# COMPACT_ATOMS: atom_id res chain seq x y z
N MET A 1 -2.59 -9.42 -21.78
CA MET A 1 -3.00 -8.86 -20.48
C MET A 1 -4.50 -8.57 -20.45
N ASN A 2 -5.24 -9.34 -19.64
CA ASN A 2 -6.68 -9.12 -19.44
C ASN A 2 -6.96 -7.89 -18.55
N ALA A 3 -8.20 -7.39 -18.54
CA ALA A 3 -8.58 -6.15 -17.84
C ALA A 3 -8.23 -6.12 -16.33
N PRO A 4 -8.38 -7.23 -15.56
CA PRO A 4 -7.92 -7.28 -14.17
C PRO A 4 -6.42 -7.03 -13.98
N LEU A 5 -5.58 -7.64 -14.82
CA LEU A 5 -4.13 -7.47 -14.74
C LEU A 5 -3.70 -6.07 -15.17
N ALA A 6 -4.36 -5.49 -16.19
CA ALA A 6 -4.12 -4.10 -16.59
C ALA A 6 -4.43 -3.11 -15.46
N SER A 7 -5.52 -3.36 -14.71
CA SER A 7 -5.87 -2.55 -13.54
C SER A 7 -4.82 -2.66 -12.44
N ALA A 8 -4.34 -3.87 -12.15
CA ALA A 8 -3.28 -4.10 -11.15
C ALA A 8 -1.96 -3.42 -11.56
N LEU A 9 -1.58 -3.51 -12.83
CA LEU A 9 -0.38 -2.86 -13.38
C LEU A 9 -0.45 -1.34 -13.19
N ARG A 10 -1.56 -0.73 -13.60
CA ARG A 10 -1.77 0.72 -13.45
C ARG A 10 -1.74 1.14 -11.98
N THR A 11 -2.39 0.40 -11.09
CA THR A 11 -2.36 0.69 -9.65
C THR A 11 -0.94 0.58 -9.08
N GLY A 12 -0.16 -0.43 -9.46
CA GLY A 12 1.24 -0.57 -9.06
C GLY A 12 2.07 0.65 -9.46
N TRP A 13 1.98 1.09 -10.72
CA TRP A 13 2.70 2.28 -11.17
C TRP A 13 2.26 3.57 -10.47
N ILE A 14 0.96 3.76 -10.26
CA ILE A 14 0.45 4.92 -9.50
C ILE A 14 0.99 4.92 -8.07
N LEU A 15 0.99 3.77 -7.40
CA LEU A 15 1.51 3.66 -6.04
C LEU A 15 3.01 3.92 -5.98
N LEU A 16 3.82 3.45 -6.94
CA LEU A 16 5.24 3.82 -7.02
C LEU A 16 5.42 5.33 -7.25
N ALA A 17 4.70 5.89 -8.21
CA ALA A 17 4.78 7.30 -8.58
C ALA A 17 4.32 8.25 -7.46
N THR A 18 3.59 7.76 -6.46
CA THR A 18 3.15 8.54 -5.29
C THR A 18 3.97 8.23 -4.05
N SER A 19 4.29 6.96 -3.80
CA SER A 19 5.03 6.54 -2.61
C SER A 19 6.48 6.99 -2.67
N LEU A 20 7.16 6.89 -3.82
CA LEU A 20 8.57 7.32 -3.91
C LEU A 20 8.74 8.83 -3.65
N PRO A 21 7.95 9.73 -4.26
CA PRO A 21 8.01 11.16 -3.90
C PRO A 21 7.62 11.44 -2.45
N LEU A 22 6.70 10.67 -1.86
CA LEU A 22 6.42 10.77 -0.44
C LEU A 22 7.67 10.48 0.38
N GLY A 23 8.40 9.39 0.10
CA GLY A 23 9.66 9.07 0.78
C GLY A 23 10.68 10.19 0.71
N LEU A 24 10.92 10.72 -0.51
CA LEU A 24 11.79 11.87 -0.74
C LEU A 24 11.33 13.10 0.07
N THR A 25 10.02 13.34 0.13
CA THR A 25 9.45 14.44 0.94
C THR A 25 9.74 14.24 2.42
N LEU A 26 9.59 13.02 2.95
CA LEU A 26 9.89 12.72 4.36
C LEU A 26 11.37 12.93 4.69
N GLU A 27 12.27 12.53 3.80
CA GLU A 27 13.70 12.79 3.92
C GLU A 27 14.00 14.29 3.92
N ALA A 28 13.37 15.05 3.01
CA ALA A 28 13.50 16.50 2.97
C ALA A 28 12.98 17.16 4.26
N LEU A 29 11.80 16.77 4.76
CA LEU A 29 11.25 17.28 6.03
C LEU A 29 12.22 17.01 7.19
N HIS A 30 12.88 15.85 7.19
CA HIS A 30 13.89 15.50 8.17
C HIS A 30 15.18 16.32 8.02
N ALA A 31 15.66 16.51 6.80
CA ALA A 31 16.88 17.27 6.48
C ALA A 31 16.73 18.76 6.81
N PHE A 32 15.60 19.36 6.44
CA PHE A 32 15.27 20.78 6.71
C PHE A 32 14.72 21.02 8.12
N LYS A 33 14.71 20.01 8.99
CA LYS A 33 14.29 20.11 10.39
C LYS A 33 12.90 20.73 10.59
N VAL A 34 11.94 20.34 9.75
CA VAL A 34 10.57 20.86 9.82
C VAL A 34 9.91 20.44 11.14
N ARG A 35 9.61 21.42 12.00
CA ARG A 35 9.11 21.22 13.37
C ARG A 35 7.85 20.35 13.43
N GLY A 36 6.84 20.64 12.61
CA GLY A 36 5.58 19.87 12.58
C GLY A 36 5.75 18.38 12.24
N PHE A 37 6.87 18.01 11.61
CA PHE A 37 7.26 16.62 11.37
C PHE A 37 8.11 16.06 12.52
N LEU A 38 9.13 16.79 12.98
CA LEU A 38 10.07 16.31 14.01
C LEU A 38 9.50 16.30 15.45
N GLU A 39 8.49 17.10 15.74
CA GLU A 39 7.90 17.17 17.09
C GLU A 39 6.82 16.08 17.30
N SER A 40 6.34 15.42 16.23
CA SER A 40 5.35 14.34 16.33
C SER A 40 5.93 12.97 15.96
N PRO A 41 6.36 12.15 16.94
CA PRO A 41 6.87 10.80 16.68
C PRO A 41 5.88 9.91 15.94
N VAL A 42 4.60 9.99 16.30
CA VAL A 42 3.51 9.23 15.66
C VAL A 42 3.37 9.62 14.20
N ARG A 43 3.34 10.92 13.87
CA ARG A 43 3.26 11.38 12.47
C ARG A 43 4.41 10.85 11.64
N ARG A 44 5.65 10.92 12.16
CA ARG A 44 6.83 10.40 11.45
C ARG A 44 6.70 8.92 11.17
N GLU A 45 6.33 8.14 12.19
CA GLU A 45 6.21 6.69 12.05
C GLU A 45 5.10 6.34 11.07
N MET A 46 3.92 6.94 11.23
CA MET A 46 2.77 6.73 10.34
C MET A 46 3.11 7.06 8.88
N TRP A 47 3.76 8.18 8.61
CA TRP A 47 4.12 8.56 7.24
C TRP A 47 5.24 7.69 6.67
N ARG A 48 6.20 7.25 7.48
CA ARG A 48 7.22 6.27 7.08
C ARG A 48 6.60 4.94 6.71
N LEU A 49 5.65 4.45 7.52
CA LEU A 49 4.90 3.23 7.24
C LEU A 49 4.05 3.37 5.97
N ALA A 50 3.43 4.52 5.74
CA ALA A 50 2.68 4.81 4.52
C ALA A 50 3.56 4.72 3.27
N HIS A 51 4.71 5.39 3.28
CA HIS A 51 5.70 5.32 2.18
C HIS A 51 6.20 3.88 1.96
N ALA A 52 6.59 3.19 3.04
CA ALA A 52 7.17 1.85 2.96
C ALA A 52 6.17 0.83 2.40
N HIS A 53 4.96 0.79 2.95
CA HIS A 53 3.91 -0.12 2.48
C HIS A 53 3.39 0.27 1.10
N GLY A 54 3.30 1.56 0.79
CA GLY A 54 2.92 2.01 -0.54
C GLY A 54 3.90 1.51 -1.61
N THR A 55 5.20 1.63 -1.35
CA THR A 55 6.26 1.12 -2.24
C THR A 55 6.24 -0.42 -2.33
N LEU A 56 6.21 -1.11 -1.19
CA LEU A 56 6.21 -2.59 -1.16
C LEU A 56 4.98 -3.17 -1.87
N LEU A 57 3.80 -2.65 -1.61
CA LEU A 57 2.54 -3.16 -2.18
C LEU A 57 2.40 -2.80 -3.66
N ALA A 58 3.01 -1.69 -4.09
CA ALA A 58 3.16 -1.40 -5.50
C ALA A 58 4.00 -2.48 -6.22
N LEU A 59 5.15 -2.85 -5.64
CA LEU A 59 6.00 -3.93 -6.19
C LEU A 59 5.28 -5.28 -6.15
N LEU A 60 4.48 -5.56 -5.12
CA LEU A 60 3.63 -6.76 -5.06
C LEU A 60 2.62 -6.82 -6.22
N LEU A 61 1.98 -5.70 -6.56
CA LEU A 61 1.07 -5.63 -7.71
C LEU A 61 1.80 -5.87 -9.04
N LEU A 62 2.99 -5.28 -9.21
CA LEU A 62 3.80 -5.51 -10.41
C LEU A 62 4.27 -6.97 -10.50
N ALA A 63 4.71 -7.55 -9.39
CA ALA A 63 5.09 -8.96 -9.31
C ALA A 63 3.91 -9.89 -9.61
N PHE A 64 2.73 -9.60 -9.05
CA PHE A 64 1.50 -10.32 -9.36
C PHE A 64 1.22 -10.30 -10.87
N VAL A 65 1.27 -9.14 -11.52
CA VAL A 65 1.09 -9.04 -12.98
C VAL A 65 2.14 -9.84 -13.75
N ALA A 66 3.40 -9.82 -13.30
CA ALA A 66 4.49 -10.54 -13.95
C ALA A 66 4.34 -12.07 -13.90
N VAL A 67 3.71 -12.62 -12.86
CA VAL A 67 3.60 -14.08 -12.66
C VAL A 67 2.23 -14.65 -12.97
N ALA A 68 1.16 -13.83 -12.96
CA ALA A 68 -0.22 -14.31 -12.99
C ALA A 68 -0.55 -15.18 -14.21
N GLU A 69 -0.29 -14.70 -15.43
CA GLU A 69 -0.66 -15.42 -16.66
C GLU A 69 0.02 -16.81 -16.76
N ARG A 70 1.23 -16.94 -16.22
CA ARG A 70 2.02 -18.17 -16.28
C ARG A 70 1.70 -19.14 -15.14
N HIS A 71 1.51 -18.63 -13.93
CA HIS A 71 1.53 -19.45 -12.72
C HIS A 71 0.20 -19.54 -11.99
N LEU A 72 -0.79 -18.72 -12.33
CA LEU A 72 -2.09 -18.70 -11.65
C LEU A 72 -3.23 -19.13 -12.58
N LYS A 73 -4.26 -19.73 -11.99
CA LYS A 73 -5.53 -20.02 -12.65
C LYS A 73 -6.23 -18.73 -13.08
N GLU A 74 -6.61 -18.65 -14.35
CA GLU A 74 -7.07 -17.41 -14.98
C GLU A 74 -8.38 -16.91 -14.37
N GLU A 75 -9.27 -17.84 -14.01
CA GLU A 75 -10.55 -17.57 -13.34
C GLU A 75 -10.38 -16.89 -11.96
N ARG A 76 -9.17 -16.90 -11.40
CA ARG A 76 -8.84 -16.26 -10.11
C ARG A 76 -8.23 -14.87 -10.27
N HIS A 77 -7.77 -14.48 -11.46
CA HIS A 77 -7.09 -13.20 -11.70
C HIS A 77 -7.94 -11.99 -11.27
N ALA A 78 -9.24 -12.02 -11.57
CA ALA A 78 -10.15 -10.91 -11.27
C ALA A 78 -10.32 -10.67 -9.76
N ALA A 79 -10.50 -11.73 -8.97
CA ALA A 79 -10.65 -11.65 -7.53
C ALA A 79 -9.35 -11.16 -6.87
N ILE A 80 -8.22 -11.82 -7.19
CA ILE A 80 -6.91 -11.50 -6.62
C ILE A 80 -6.51 -10.06 -6.96
N SER A 81 -6.67 -9.64 -8.23
CA SER A 81 -6.38 -8.26 -8.65
C SER A 81 -7.20 -7.24 -7.86
N ARG A 82 -8.50 -7.48 -7.67
CA ARG A 82 -9.37 -6.56 -6.93
C ARG A 82 -8.93 -6.44 -5.47
N GLU A 83 -8.70 -7.57 -4.81
CA GLU A 83 -8.36 -7.62 -3.39
C GLU A 83 -6.96 -7.04 -3.14
N LEU A 84 -5.96 -7.36 -3.97
CA LEU A 84 -4.64 -6.74 -3.91
C LEU A 84 -4.71 -5.23 -4.08
N ARG A 85 -5.47 -4.72 -5.06
CA ARG A 85 -5.58 -3.27 -5.29
C ARG A 85 -6.24 -2.56 -4.11
N ILE A 86 -7.33 -3.11 -3.57
CA ILE A 86 -7.99 -2.53 -2.40
C ILE A 86 -7.03 -2.48 -1.22
N GLY A 87 -6.37 -3.60 -0.91
CA GLY A 87 -5.40 -3.68 0.19
C GLY A 87 -4.20 -2.74 0.00
N ALA A 88 -3.64 -2.70 -1.21
CA ALA A 88 -2.50 -1.89 -1.58
C ALA A 88 -2.77 -0.38 -1.54
N ILE A 89 -4.03 0.05 -1.71
CA ILE A 89 -4.42 1.45 -1.58
C ILE A 89 -4.79 1.77 -0.12
N ALA A 90 -5.63 0.93 0.49
CA ALA A 90 -6.17 1.16 1.82
C ALA A 90 -5.08 1.23 2.89
N MET A 91 -4.13 0.29 2.89
CA MET A 91 -3.10 0.22 3.92
C MET A 91 -2.20 1.47 3.99
N PRO A 92 -1.51 1.90 2.91
CA PRO A 92 -0.69 3.10 2.98
C PRO A 92 -1.51 4.37 3.20
N LEU A 93 -2.74 4.44 2.67
CA LEU A 93 -3.63 5.57 2.94
C LEU A 93 -4.04 5.64 4.42
N GLY A 94 -4.32 4.50 5.05
CA GLY A 94 -4.64 4.41 6.47
C GLY A 94 -3.49 4.86 7.36
N PHE A 95 -2.26 4.46 7.02
CA PHE A 95 -1.07 4.97 7.69
C PHE A 95 -0.90 6.47 7.47
N PHE A 96 -1.01 6.97 6.24
CA PHE A 96 -0.83 8.40 5.94
C PHE A 96 -1.83 9.27 6.71
N LEU A 97 -3.11 8.91 6.66
CA LEU A 97 -4.19 9.59 7.37
C LEU A 97 -4.09 9.40 8.89
N GLY A 98 -3.60 8.25 9.36
CA GLY A 98 -3.30 7.99 10.78
C GLY A 98 -2.29 8.98 11.35
N GLY A 99 -1.38 9.51 10.52
CA GLY A 99 -0.47 10.58 10.90
C GLY A 99 -1.07 11.99 10.85
N ILE A 100 -2.24 12.18 10.25
CA ILE A 100 -2.95 13.48 10.17
C ILE A 100 -3.91 13.60 11.34
N LEU A 101 -3.95 14.76 12.01
CA LEU A 101 -4.78 14.99 13.20
C LEU A 101 -4.59 13.92 14.30
N ASN A 102 -3.35 13.41 14.44
CA ASN A 102 -2.98 12.44 15.46
C ASN A 102 -2.88 13.10 16.85
N GLY A 103 -3.08 12.30 17.90
CA GLY A 103 -2.91 12.73 19.29
C GLY A 103 -1.48 12.52 19.80
N GLU A 104 -1.26 12.82 21.08
CA GLU A 104 -0.02 12.44 21.76
C GLU A 104 0.02 10.93 21.94
N GLY A 105 0.93 10.26 21.23
CA GLY A 105 1.10 8.80 21.31
C GLY A 105 0.20 7.98 20.38
N ASP A 106 -0.97 8.52 19.98
CA ASP A 106 -1.96 7.77 19.20
C ASP A 106 -2.14 8.28 17.75
N PRO A 107 -2.28 7.38 16.76
CA PRO A 107 -2.69 7.75 15.42
C PRO A 107 -4.16 8.20 15.40
N SER A 108 -4.55 8.92 14.35
CA SER A 108 -5.96 9.29 14.16
C SER A 108 -6.84 8.08 13.84
N LEU A 109 -8.16 8.26 13.97
CA LEU A 109 -9.17 7.23 13.69
C LEU A 109 -9.02 6.59 12.30
N PHE A 110 -8.50 7.32 11.32
CA PHE A 110 -8.31 6.83 9.96
C PHE A 110 -7.31 5.67 9.85
N VAL A 111 -6.50 5.41 10.89
CA VAL A 111 -5.65 4.21 10.97
C VAL A 111 -6.46 2.92 10.87
N VAL A 112 -7.77 2.94 11.16
CA VAL A 112 -8.68 1.79 10.99
C VAL A 112 -8.71 1.25 9.56
N LEU A 113 -8.31 2.05 8.57
CA LEU A 113 -8.19 1.59 7.19
C LEU A 113 -7.03 0.58 7.01
N VAL A 114 -6.02 0.59 7.89
CA VAL A 114 -4.89 -0.35 7.89
C VAL A 114 -5.35 -1.80 8.08
N PRO A 115 -6.07 -2.19 9.15
CA PRO A 115 -6.54 -3.56 9.31
C PRO A 115 -7.53 -3.98 8.22
N VAL A 116 -8.34 -3.07 7.68
CA VAL A 116 -9.20 -3.34 6.53
C VAL A 116 -8.34 -3.69 5.30
N GLY A 117 -7.33 -2.87 5.00
CA GLY A 117 -6.39 -3.14 3.92
C GLY A 117 -5.64 -4.46 4.12
N ALA A 118 -5.18 -4.74 5.34
CA ALA A 118 -4.51 -5.99 5.69
C ALA A 118 -5.40 -7.21 5.43
N LEU A 119 -6.69 -7.14 5.79
CA LEU A 119 -7.63 -8.23 5.53
C LEU A 119 -7.74 -8.53 4.03
N PHE A 120 -7.88 -7.51 3.18
CA PHE A 120 -7.91 -7.70 1.72
C PHE A 120 -6.61 -8.31 1.19
N LEU A 121 -5.45 -7.89 1.70
CA LEU A 121 -4.16 -8.47 1.31
C LEU A 121 -4.07 -9.94 1.71
N VAL A 122 -4.43 -10.30 2.94
CA VAL A 122 -4.42 -11.69 3.42
C VAL A 122 -5.34 -12.57 2.57
N VAL A 123 -6.57 -12.11 2.29
CA VAL A 123 -7.49 -12.82 1.42
C VAL A 123 -6.90 -13.02 0.03
N ALA A 124 -6.32 -11.97 -0.56
CA ALA A 124 -5.73 -12.05 -1.89
C ALA A 124 -4.55 -13.03 -1.95
N LEU A 125 -3.68 -13.03 -0.94
CA LEU A 125 -2.53 -13.92 -0.83
C LEU A 125 -2.98 -15.37 -0.68
N VAL A 126 -3.93 -15.66 0.19
CA VAL A 126 -4.52 -17.00 0.33
C VAL A 126 -5.13 -17.46 -0.99
N ARG A 127 -5.88 -16.58 -1.68
CA ARG A 127 -6.44 -16.92 -3.00
C ARG A 127 -5.38 -17.17 -4.05
N ALA A 128 -4.29 -16.40 -4.06
CA ALA A 128 -3.17 -16.60 -4.98
C ALA A 128 -2.50 -17.94 -4.73
N THR A 129 -2.22 -18.28 -3.46
CA THR A 129 -1.68 -19.59 -3.07
C THR A 129 -2.56 -20.75 -3.54
N LEU A 130 -3.89 -20.64 -3.35
CA LEU A 130 -4.84 -21.67 -3.80
C LEU A 130 -5.05 -21.71 -5.33
N ALA A 131 -4.63 -20.66 -6.03
CA ALA A 131 -4.77 -20.51 -7.47
C ALA A 131 -3.50 -20.92 -8.25
N THR A 132 -2.40 -21.24 -7.58
CA THR A 132 -1.16 -21.69 -8.22
C THR A 132 -1.40 -22.97 -9.01
N ARG A 133 -0.83 -23.03 -10.22
CA ARG A 133 -0.86 -24.20 -11.12
C ARG A 133 0.25 -25.19 -10.80
#